data_AF-A0A7Y4YVA4-F1
#
_entry.id   AF-A0A7Y4YVA4-F1
#
_cell.length_a   1.000
_cell.length_b   1.000
_cell.length_c   1.000
_cell.angle_alpha   90.00
_cell.angle_beta   90.00
_cell.angle_gamma   90.00
#
_symmetry.space_group_name_H-M   'P 1'
#
loop_
_entity.id
_entity.type
_entity.pdbx_description
1 polymer ?
#
loop_
_entity_poly.entity_id
_entity_poly.type
_entity_poly.pdbx_seq_one_letter_code
_entity_poly.pdbx_strand_id
1 'polypeptide(L)'
;MNTFFKPILGAGLVLALAAQPALAAKDKTPPAPAAAPAAATAIQGLGVADLEAALANTNAARVADQQRPVTYKATIDQYQARGRALQTQIKAMEDKLRKDASVPTANRALLEQQAVAMQKVQESGKNELNQIIRPVVYSGEFVKEQIEDKMDQAVKAVMARRGVTLLLAPGAVVLNTAAGNDLTPDIVNELNTLIPAATLSPPAGWEPRQLREARAQQAAQQGAAAGTAPARPATPAGPQPDSR
;
A
#
# COMPACT_ATOMS: atom_id res chain seq x y z
N MET A 1 23.99 34.73 20.32
CA MET A 1 23.17 35.74 21.02
C MET A 1 21.71 35.51 20.62
N ASN A 2 20.67 35.53 21.49
CA ASN A 2 20.30 36.47 22.58
C ASN A 2 19.77 37.82 22.05
N THR A 3 18.69 38.45 22.56
CA THR A 3 17.46 38.07 23.35
C THR A 3 16.50 39.31 23.27
N PHE A 4 15.20 39.35 23.59
CA PHE A 4 14.21 38.52 24.33
C PHE A 4 12.94 38.30 23.44
N PHE A 5 11.80 37.67 23.77
CA PHE A 5 10.99 37.39 24.99
C PHE A 5 10.19 38.57 25.61
N LYS A 6 8.85 38.56 25.49
CA LYS A 6 7.88 38.67 26.62
C LYS A 6 6.42 38.38 26.19
N PRO A 7 5.50 38.01 27.12
CA PRO A 7 4.22 37.34 26.79
C PRO A 7 2.93 38.07 27.23
N ILE A 8 1.79 37.55 26.77
CA ILE A 8 0.46 37.65 27.41
C ILE A 8 -0.17 36.24 27.32
N LEU A 9 -0.31 35.46 28.40
CA LEU A 9 -1.39 35.46 29.41
C LEU A 9 -2.77 35.08 28.87
N GLY A 10 -3.14 33.82 29.06
CA GLY A 10 -4.50 33.28 28.89
C GLY A 10 -4.65 32.00 29.72
N ALA A 11 -5.71 31.92 30.54
CA ALA A 11 -5.98 30.72 31.35
C ALA A 11 -6.57 29.59 30.49
N GLY A 12 -6.47 28.31 30.86
CA GLY A 12 -5.83 27.74 32.05
C GLY A 12 -6.80 26.87 32.85
N LEU A 13 -6.65 25.55 32.75
CA LEU A 13 -7.17 24.58 33.71
C LEU A 13 -6.24 23.37 33.74
N VAL A 14 -5.97 22.81 34.92
CA VAL A 14 -4.99 21.74 35.15
C VAL A 14 -5.68 20.54 35.80
N LEU A 15 -5.15 19.34 35.56
CA LEU A 15 -5.52 18.10 36.27
C LEU A 15 -5.47 18.29 37.80
N ALA A 16 -6.43 17.70 38.53
CA ALA A 16 -6.10 16.93 39.73
C ALA A 16 -7.24 16.00 40.20
N LEU A 17 -6.79 14.81 40.60
CA LEU A 17 -7.30 13.79 41.52
C LEU A 17 -8.61 13.97 42.32
N ALA A 18 -9.18 12.82 42.67
CA ALA A 18 -10.35 12.68 43.53
C ALA A 18 -10.14 13.11 44.99
N ALA A 19 -11.20 13.66 45.59
CA ALA A 19 -11.43 13.71 47.03
C ALA A 19 -12.95 13.59 47.29
N GLN A 20 -13.33 13.05 48.45
CA GLN A 20 -14.73 13.04 48.92
C GLN A 20 -15.11 14.43 49.47
N PRO A 21 -16.41 14.71 49.61
CA PRO A 21 -16.94 14.63 50.98
C PRO A 21 -18.30 13.94 51.09
N ALA A 22 -18.52 13.26 52.22
CA ALA A 22 -19.84 12.83 52.64
C ALA A 22 -20.50 13.91 53.52
N LEU A 23 -21.73 14.31 53.19
CA LEU A 23 -22.67 14.96 54.10
C LEU A 23 -24.08 14.47 53.78
N ALA A 24 -24.95 14.44 54.79
CA ALA A 24 -26.18 13.66 54.74
C ALA A 24 -27.40 14.42 54.19
N ALA A 25 -28.14 13.77 53.30
CA ALA A 25 -29.58 13.93 53.12
C ALA A 25 -30.23 12.55 53.37
N LYS A 26 -31.35 12.50 54.10
CA LYS A 26 -31.85 11.28 54.75
C LYS A 26 -33.28 10.91 54.28
N ASP A 27 -33.46 10.79 52.98
CA ASP A 27 -34.75 10.44 52.39
C ASP A 27 -34.79 8.99 51.89
N LYS A 28 -35.88 8.29 52.25
CA LYS A 28 -36.13 6.89 51.88
C LYS A 28 -36.86 6.82 50.53
N THR A 29 -36.12 6.93 49.44
CA THR A 29 -36.61 6.55 48.11
C THR A 29 -35.64 5.54 47.51
N PRO A 30 -36.07 4.32 47.15
CA PRO A 30 -35.18 3.38 46.49
C PRO A 30 -34.75 3.97 45.13
N PRO A 31 -33.46 4.04 44.81
CA PRO A 31 -33.05 4.45 43.47
C PRO A 31 -33.59 3.42 42.48
N ALA A 32 -34.38 3.87 41.50
CA ALA A 32 -34.69 3.04 40.34
C ALA A 32 -33.36 2.61 39.71
N PRO A 33 -33.21 1.34 39.28
CA PRO A 33 -31.97 0.88 38.68
C PRO A 33 -31.70 1.72 37.43
N ALA A 34 -30.68 2.57 37.49
CA ALA A 34 -30.21 3.31 36.33
C ALA A 34 -29.86 2.27 35.26
N ALA A 35 -30.58 2.29 34.15
CA ALA A 35 -30.34 1.37 33.06
C ALA A 35 -28.89 1.57 32.60
N ALA A 36 -28.04 0.57 32.85
CA ALA A 36 -26.70 0.55 32.30
C ALA A 36 -26.84 0.75 30.78
N PRO A 37 -26.01 1.60 30.14
CA PRO A 37 -26.06 1.76 28.70
C PRO A 37 -25.93 0.38 28.09
N ALA A 38 -26.96 -0.05 27.36
CA ALA A 38 -27.05 -1.43 26.88
C ALA A 38 -25.84 -1.71 26.00
N ALA A 39 -24.87 -2.45 26.54
CA ALA A 39 -23.69 -2.86 25.80
C ALA A 39 -24.18 -3.67 24.61
N ALA A 40 -24.09 -3.08 23.41
CA ALA A 40 -24.69 -3.64 22.20
C ALA A 40 -24.19 -5.09 22.05
N THR A 41 -25.11 -6.05 22.20
CA THR A 41 -24.75 -7.46 22.36
C THR A 41 -23.93 -7.91 21.15
N ALA A 42 -22.62 -8.07 21.37
CA ALA A 42 -21.69 -8.48 20.33
C ALA A 42 -22.17 -9.82 19.75
N ILE A 43 -22.61 -9.79 18.48
CA ILE A 43 -23.16 -10.95 17.79
C ILE A 43 -22.04 -11.99 17.69
N GLN A 44 -22.14 -13.02 18.53
CA GLN A 44 -21.13 -14.08 18.65
C GLN A 44 -20.86 -14.68 17.26
N GLY A 45 -19.59 -14.77 16.88
CA GLY A 45 -19.19 -15.25 15.55
C GLY A 45 -18.96 -14.17 14.48
N LEU A 46 -19.42 -12.92 14.66
CA LEU A 46 -19.19 -11.83 13.70
C LEU A 46 -18.08 -10.88 14.16
N GLY A 47 -17.19 -10.53 13.22
CA GLY A 47 -16.20 -9.48 13.41
C GLY A 47 -16.03 -8.62 12.15
N VAL A 48 -15.50 -7.43 12.32
CA VAL A 48 -15.15 -6.47 11.25
C VAL A 48 -13.65 -6.24 11.33
N ALA A 49 -12.95 -6.17 10.19
CA ALA A 49 -11.57 -5.68 10.16
C ALA A 49 -11.25 -4.95 8.87
N ASP A 50 -10.53 -3.84 9.00
CA ASP A 50 -9.85 -3.21 7.88
C ASP A 50 -8.46 -3.82 7.70
N LEU A 51 -8.32 -4.75 6.75
CA LEU A 51 -7.05 -5.43 6.50
C LEU A 51 -5.99 -4.51 5.84
N GLU A 52 -6.42 -3.44 5.16
CA GLU A 52 -5.51 -2.47 4.53
C GLU A 52 -4.96 -1.52 5.60
N ALA A 53 -5.84 -1.00 6.47
CA ALA A 53 -5.42 -0.25 7.65
C ALA A 53 -4.61 -1.12 8.63
N ALA A 54 -4.93 -2.41 8.79
CA ALA A 54 -4.12 -3.31 9.61
C ALA A 54 -2.70 -3.45 9.06
N LEU A 55 -2.53 -3.63 7.76
CA LEU A 55 -1.21 -3.69 7.10
C LEU A 55 -0.43 -2.39 7.32
N ALA A 56 -1.05 -1.23 7.06
CA ALA A 56 -0.41 0.08 7.16
C ALA A 56 -0.05 0.48 8.60
N ASN A 57 -0.82 0.04 9.61
CA ASN A 57 -0.56 0.36 11.02
C ASN A 57 0.46 -0.57 11.69
N THR A 58 0.97 -1.59 11.02
CA THR A 58 2.04 -2.45 11.57
C THR A 58 3.32 -1.67 11.89
N ASN A 59 4.05 -2.13 12.90
CA ASN A 59 5.40 -1.68 13.21
C ASN A 59 6.33 -1.92 12.00
N ALA A 60 6.16 -3.03 11.28
CA ALA A 60 6.92 -3.32 10.07
C ALA A 60 6.74 -2.25 8.98
N ALA A 61 5.50 -1.88 8.65
CA ALA A 61 5.22 -0.80 7.70
C ALA A 61 5.76 0.55 8.19
N ARG A 62 5.47 0.92 9.45
CA ARG A 62 5.88 2.21 10.03
C ARG A 62 7.39 2.38 10.12
N VAL A 63 8.13 1.34 10.51
CA VAL A 63 9.60 1.35 10.53
C VAL A 63 10.16 1.36 9.11
N ALA A 64 9.57 0.59 8.19
CA ALA A 64 9.96 0.63 6.79
C ALA A 64 9.77 2.03 6.18
N ASP A 65 8.65 2.70 6.39
CA ASP A 65 8.39 4.04 5.84
C ASP A 65 9.33 5.12 6.42
N GLN A 66 9.79 4.97 7.67
CA GLN A 66 10.81 5.83 8.26
C GLN A 66 12.22 5.55 7.69
N GLN A 67 12.55 4.29 7.43
CA GLN A 67 13.88 3.88 6.96
C GLN A 67 14.04 3.97 5.43
N ARG A 68 12.98 3.79 4.65
CA ARG A 68 12.98 3.86 3.17
C ARG A 68 13.59 5.15 2.61
N PRO A 69 13.23 6.38 3.07
CA PRO A 69 13.86 7.61 2.57
C PRO A 69 15.32 7.76 3.01
N VAL A 70 15.78 7.01 4.03
CA VAL A 70 17.19 6.97 4.45
C VAL A 70 17.97 5.99 3.56
N THR A 71 17.51 4.74 3.46
CA THR A 71 18.11 3.67 2.65
C THR A 71 18.20 4.06 1.17
N TYR A 72 17.14 4.65 0.61
CA TYR A 72 17.09 5.09 -0.79
C TYR A 72 17.43 6.57 -0.98
N LYS A 73 18.06 7.23 0.00
CA LYS A 73 18.39 8.67 -0.09
C LYS A 73 19.16 9.00 -1.38
N ALA A 74 20.19 8.23 -1.71
CA ALA A 74 20.98 8.44 -2.93
C ALA A 74 20.13 8.37 -4.21
N THR A 75 19.18 7.42 -4.27
CA THR A 75 18.24 7.25 -5.39
C THR A 75 17.26 8.43 -5.48
N ILE A 76 16.76 8.92 -4.34
CA ILE A 76 15.84 10.06 -4.28
C ILE A 76 16.56 11.36 -4.65
N ASP A 77 17.78 11.57 -4.16
CA ASP A 77 18.64 12.71 -4.52
C ASP A 77 18.98 12.69 -6.02
N GLN A 78 19.33 11.51 -6.57
CA GLN A 78 19.57 11.32 -8.01
C GLN A 78 18.32 11.63 -8.85
N TYR A 79 17.14 11.16 -8.43
CA TYR A 79 15.87 11.46 -9.08
C TYR A 79 15.59 12.97 -9.11
N GLN A 80 15.76 13.67 -7.98
CA GLN A 80 15.60 15.12 -7.92
C GLN A 80 16.62 15.87 -8.79
N ALA A 81 17.89 15.46 -8.75
CA ALA A 81 18.95 16.05 -9.56
C ALA A 81 18.68 15.88 -11.07
N ARG A 82 18.28 14.67 -11.50
CA ARG A 82 17.96 14.39 -12.89
C ARG A 82 16.69 15.12 -13.35
N GLY A 83 15.66 15.22 -12.49
CA GLY A 83 14.46 15.99 -12.79
C GLY A 83 14.76 17.47 -13.05
N ARG A 84 15.59 18.11 -12.20
CA ARG A 84 16.04 19.50 -12.38
C ARG A 84 16.91 19.67 -13.64
N ALA A 85 17.77 18.70 -13.95
CA ALA A 85 18.60 18.72 -15.16
C ALA A 85 17.74 18.61 -16.44
N LEU A 86 16.78 17.69 -16.47
CA LEU A 86 15.83 17.53 -17.57
C LEU A 86 14.96 18.79 -17.76
N GLN A 87 14.46 19.38 -16.66
CA GLN A 87 13.67 20.61 -16.74
C GLN A 87 14.48 21.79 -17.31
N THR A 88 15.74 21.95 -16.88
CA THR A 88 16.67 22.94 -17.46
C THR A 88 16.95 22.67 -18.94
N GLN A 89 17.16 21.41 -19.32
CA GLN A 89 17.41 21.02 -20.71
C GLN A 89 16.21 21.28 -21.62
N ILE A 90 14.99 20.93 -21.17
CA ILE A 90 13.75 21.18 -21.91
C ILE A 90 13.56 22.68 -22.10
N LYS A 91 13.69 23.49 -21.03
CA LYS A 91 13.59 24.94 -21.13
C LYS A 91 14.61 25.55 -22.09
N ALA A 92 15.86 25.09 -22.09
CA ALA A 92 16.87 25.55 -23.04
C ALA A 92 16.51 25.23 -24.50
N MET A 93 15.81 24.12 -24.77
CA MET A 93 15.27 23.81 -26.10
C MET A 93 14.03 24.65 -26.44
N GLU A 94 13.17 24.98 -25.47
CA GLU A 94 12.03 25.89 -25.65
C GLU A 94 12.49 27.31 -25.99
N ASP A 95 13.44 27.86 -25.23
CA ASP A 95 14.04 29.17 -25.47
C ASP A 95 14.78 29.22 -26.83
N LYS A 96 15.45 28.12 -27.22
CA LYS A 96 16.07 28.00 -28.56
C LYS A 96 15.01 27.94 -29.68
N LEU A 97 13.99 27.10 -29.54
CA LEU A 97 12.91 26.97 -30.53
C LEU A 97 12.18 28.29 -30.73
N ARG A 98 11.88 29.01 -29.64
CA ARG A 98 11.29 30.35 -29.67
C ARG A 98 12.19 31.37 -30.36
N LYS A 99 13.50 31.33 -30.11
CA LYS A 99 14.48 32.21 -30.76
C LYS A 99 14.56 31.93 -32.27
N ASP A 100 14.71 30.67 -32.66
CA ASP A 100 14.81 30.27 -34.07
C ASP A 100 13.51 30.58 -34.84
N ALA A 101 12.35 30.42 -34.20
CA ALA A 101 11.04 30.76 -34.78
C ALA A 101 10.81 32.28 -34.91
N SER A 102 11.58 33.12 -34.22
CA SER A 102 11.51 34.58 -34.35
C SER A 102 12.31 35.15 -35.53
N VAL A 103 13.07 34.32 -36.24
CA VAL A 103 13.87 34.74 -37.41
C VAL A 103 12.95 34.91 -38.63
N PRO A 104 13.00 36.03 -39.38
CA PRO A 104 12.13 36.25 -40.55
C PRO A 104 12.22 35.18 -41.66
N THR A 105 13.35 34.46 -41.72
CA THR A 105 13.64 33.37 -42.65
C THR A 105 13.71 32.00 -41.96
N ALA A 106 12.99 31.81 -40.84
CA ALA A 106 13.05 30.59 -40.03
C ALA A 106 12.81 29.30 -40.84
N ASN A 107 13.78 28.38 -40.75
CA ASN A 107 13.71 27.09 -41.44
C ASN A 107 12.68 26.16 -40.76
N ARG A 108 11.52 25.97 -41.41
CA ARG A 108 10.41 25.10 -40.96
C ARG A 108 10.89 23.70 -40.54
N ALA A 109 11.70 23.04 -41.37
CA ALA A 109 12.19 21.69 -41.07
C ALA A 109 13.10 21.65 -39.82
N LEU A 110 13.84 22.73 -39.53
CA LEU A 110 14.66 22.85 -38.32
C LEU A 110 13.80 23.11 -37.07
N LEU A 111 12.66 23.78 -37.20
CA LEU A 111 11.70 23.94 -36.09
C LEU A 111 10.97 22.62 -35.80
N GLU A 112 10.55 21.90 -36.83
CA GLU A 112 9.92 20.58 -36.73
C GLU A 112 10.87 19.55 -36.10
N GLN A 113 12.14 19.50 -36.53
CA GLN A 113 13.17 18.65 -35.89
C GLN A 113 13.38 19.00 -34.40
N GLN A 114 13.35 20.29 -34.04
CA GLN A 114 13.47 20.71 -32.64
C GLN A 114 12.25 20.33 -31.79
N ALA A 115 11.04 20.42 -32.34
CA ALA A 115 9.82 19.97 -31.66
C ALA A 115 9.84 18.44 -31.41
N VAL A 116 10.22 17.65 -32.41
CA VAL A 116 10.37 16.18 -32.27
C VAL A 116 11.49 15.82 -31.29
N ALA A 117 12.62 16.51 -31.33
CA ALA A 117 13.70 16.31 -30.36
C ALA A 117 13.26 16.62 -28.92
N MET A 118 12.51 17.70 -28.71
CA MET A 118 11.96 18.08 -27.41
C MET A 118 10.97 17.03 -26.88
N GLN A 119 10.04 16.55 -27.71
CA GLN A 119 9.11 15.47 -27.35
C GLN A 119 9.87 14.20 -26.94
N LYS A 120 10.88 13.80 -27.73
CA LYS A 120 11.72 12.63 -27.45
C LYS A 120 12.47 12.76 -26.12
N VAL A 121 13.00 13.95 -25.78
CA VAL A 121 13.66 14.21 -24.50
C VAL A 121 12.67 14.19 -23.32
N GLN A 122 11.45 14.71 -23.49
CA GLN A 122 10.41 14.61 -22.46
C GLN A 122 10.03 13.15 -22.18
N GLU A 123 9.89 12.32 -23.21
CA GLU A 123 9.56 10.90 -23.08
C GLU A 123 10.72 10.08 -22.49
N SER A 124 11.94 10.24 -23.01
CA SER A 124 13.12 9.57 -22.45
C SER A 124 13.39 10.00 -21.01
N GLY A 125 13.16 11.28 -20.69
CA GLY A 125 13.30 11.82 -19.34
C GLY A 125 12.30 11.23 -18.35
N LYS A 126 11.03 11.08 -18.75
CA LYS A 126 10.01 10.35 -17.95
C LYS A 126 10.44 8.89 -17.70
N ASN A 127 10.87 8.20 -18.76
CA ASN A 127 11.28 6.80 -18.67
C ASN A 127 12.52 6.61 -17.78
N GLU A 128 13.50 7.51 -17.86
CA GLU A 128 14.68 7.52 -17.01
C GLU A 128 14.34 7.82 -15.54
N LEU A 129 13.52 8.83 -15.27
CA LEU A 129 13.05 9.15 -13.91
C LEU A 129 12.28 7.97 -13.29
N ASN A 130 11.41 7.33 -14.06
CA ASN A 130 10.72 6.11 -13.66
C ASN A 130 11.70 4.96 -13.37
N GLN A 131 12.76 4.79 -14.18
CA GLN A 131 13.79 3.79 -13.94
C GLN A 131 14.61 4.07 -12.66
N ILE A 132 14.94 5.35 -12.38
CA ILE A 132 15.68 5.76 -11.17
C ILE A 132 14.84 5.48 -9.92
N ILE A 133 13.56 5.90 -9.88
CA ILE A 133 12.73 5.75 -8.67
C ILE A 133 12.22 4.30 -8.45
N ARG A 134 12.29 3.44 -9.47
CA ARG A 134 11.81 2.04 -9.46
C ARG A 134 12.17 1.24 -8.20
N PRO A 135 13.41 1.27 -7.65
CA PRO A 135 13.76 0.52 -6.45
C PRO A 135 12.97 0.97 -5.21
N VAL A 136 12.62 2.24 -5.13
CA VAL A 136 11.86 2.83 -4.00
C VAL A 136 10.39 2.40 -4.03
N VAL A 137 9.84 2.24 -5.24
CA VAL A 137 8.49 1.68 -5.47
C VAL A 137 8.48 0.18 -5.13
N TYR A 138 9.44 -0.58 -5.67
CA TYR A 138 9.58 -2.01 -5.41
C TYR A 138 9.83 -2.32 -3.93
N SER A 139 10.52 -1.44 -3.20
CA SER A 139 10.66 -1.53 -1.74
C SER A 139 9.32 -1.50 -1.01
N GLY A 140 8.38 -0.66 -1.44
CA GLY A 140 7.03 -0.59 -0.87
C GLY A 140 6.23 -1.86 -1.13
N GLU A 141 6.20 -2.32 -2.38
CA GLU A 141 5.52 -3.57 -2.76
C GLU A 141 6.11 -4.80 -2.06
N PHE A 142 7.43 -4.85 -1.85
CA PHE A 142 8.09 -5.95 -1.13
C PHE A 142 7.82 -5.93 0.38
N VAL A 143 7.75 -4.75 1.01
CA VAL A 143 7.32 -4.62 2.42
C VAL A 143 5.85 -5.02 2.57
N LYS A 144 5.00 -4.63 1.62
CA LYS A 144 3.58 -5.02 1.56
C LYS A 144 3.43 -6.54 1.45
N GLU A 145 4.13 -7.19 0.51
CA GLU A 145 4.14 -8.65 0.33
C GLU A 145 4.58 -9.39 1.61
N GLN A 146 5.65 -8.94 2.28
CA GLN A 146 6.11 -9.55 3.55
C GLN A 146 5.06 -9.49 4.68
N ILE A 147 4.22 -8.46 4.72
CA ILE A 147 3.15 -8.32 5.72
C ILE A 147 1.92 -9.14 5.30
N GLU A 148 1.56 -9.15 4.02
CA GLU A 148 0.49 -10.01 3.48
C GLU A 148 0.74 -11.50 3.76
N ASP A 149 1.99 -11.95 3.62
CA ASP A 149 2.42 -13.33 3.92
C ASP A 149 2.27 -13.73 5.41
N LYS A 150 1.94 -12.76 6.28
CA LYS A 150 1.58 -12.98 7.69
C LYS A 150 0.14 -12.60 8.03
N MET A 151 -0.53 -11.81 7.18
CA MET A 151 -1.93 -11.39 7.36
C MET A 151 -2.85 -12.59 7.54
N ASP A 152 -2.71 -13.59 6.68
CA ASP A 152 -3.55 -14.78 6.66
C ASP A 152 -3.40 -15.63 7.94
N GLN A 153 -2.21 -15.63 8.54
CA GLN A 153 -1.93 -16.27 9.83
C GLN A 153 -2.45 -15.43 11.00
N ALA A 154 -2.23 -14.12 10.98
CA ALA A 154 -2.69 -13.18 12.01
C ALA A 154 -4.22 -13.17 12.12
N VAL A 155 -4.92 -13.06 10.99
CA VAL A 155 -6.39 -13.10 10.90
C VAL A 155 -6.93 -14.39 11.50
N LYS A 156 -6.40 -15.56 11.12
CA LYS A 156 -6.85 -16.87 11.63
C LYS A 156 -6.60 -17.00 13.14
N ALA A 157 -5.45 -16.53 13.63
CA ALA A 157 -5.14 -16.54 15.06
C ALA A 157 -6.06 -15.62 15.88
N VAL A 158 -6.35 -14.41 15.38
CA VAL A 158 -7.27 -13.46 16.03
C VAL A 158 -8.71 -13.97 16.00
N MET A 159 -9.19 -14.46 14.86
CA MET A 159 -10.53 -15.05 14.74
C MET A 159 -10.72 -16.20 15.73
N ALA A 160 -9.74 -17.11 15.85
CA ALA A 160 -9.77 -18.21 16.80
C ALA A 160 -9.77 -17.73 18.27
N ARG A 161 -8.96 -16.73 18.63
CA ARG A 161 -8.93 -16.15 19.99
C ARG A 161 -10.20 -15.38 20.36
N ARG A 162 -10.88 -14.78 19.38
CA ARG A 162 -12.09 -13.96 19.57
C ARG A 162 -13.40 -14.73 19.35
N GLY A 163 -13.34 -16.00 18.95
CA GLY A 163 -14.52 -16.81 18.65
C GLY A 163 -15.30 -16.34 17.41
N VAL A 164 -14.61 -15.67 16.47
CA VAL A 164 -15.21 -15.12 15.25
C VAL A 164 -15.09 -16.12 14.11
N THR A 165 -16.21 -16.39 13.43
CA THR A 165 -16.32 -17.35 12.32
C THR A 165 -16.49 -16.67 10.97
N LEU A 166 -17.03 -15.44 10.95
CA LEU A 166 -17.13 -14.61 9.75
C LEU A 166 -16.50 -13.23 9.98
N LEU A 167 -15.54 -12.90 9.12
CA LEU A 167 -14.89 -11.59 9.07
C LEU A 167 -15.51 -10.74 7.95
N LEU A 168 -15.88 -9.51 8.27
CA LEU A 168 -16.46 -8.53 7.35
C LEU A 168 -15.47 -7.41 7.05
N ALA A 169 -15.35 -7.03 5.79
CA ALA A 169 -14.64 -5.80 5.40
C ALA A 169 -15.48 -4.56 5.79
N PRO A 170 -14.87 -3.40 6.11
CA PRO A 170 -15.61 -2.25 6.64
C PRO A 170 -16.67 -1.72 5.66
N GLY A 171 -16.35 -1.69 4.36
CA GLY A 171 -17.27 -1.27 3.31
C GLY A 171 -18.49 -2.17 3.09
N ALA A 172 -18.54 -3.35 3.71
CA ALA A 172 -19.73 -4.21 3.72
C ALA A 172 -20.67 -3.93 4.92
N VAL A 173 -20.29 -3.03 5.83
CA VAL A 173 -21.00 -2.78 7.09
C VAL A 173 -21.54 -1.35 7.14
N VAL A 174 -22.85 -1.20 6.89
CA VAL A 174 -23.53 0.11 6.88
C VAL A 174 -23.56 0.77 8.27
N LEU A 175 -23.57 -0.03 9.33
CA LEU A 175 -23.55 0.44 10.72
C LEU A 175 -22.92 -0.63 11.63
N ASN A 176 -21.85 -0.29 12.35
CA ASN A 176 -21.35 -1.11 13.45
C ASN A 176 -21.59 -0.37 14.78
N THR A 177 -22.47 -0.91 15.63
CA THR A 177 -22.78 -0.36 16.96
C THR A 177 -22.03 -1.07 18.10
N ALA A 178 -21.35 -2.19 17.81
CA ALA A 178 -20.63 -2.98 18.79
C ALA A 178 -19.11 -2.74 18.65
N ALA A 179 -18.57 -1.86 19.51
CA ALA A 179 -17.15 -1.52 19.51
C ALA A 179 -16.22 -2.73 19.78
N GLY A 180 -16.75 -3.83 20.35
CA GLY A 180 -16.02 -5.08 20.54
C GLY A 180 -15.91 -5.96 19.28
N ASN A 181 -16.55 -5.58 18.17
CA ASN A 181 -16.51 -6.34 16.92
C ASN A 181 -15.37 -5.93 15.98
N ASP A 182 -14.66 -4.82 16.24
CA ASP A 182 -13.49 -4.43 15.45
C ASP A 182 -12.25 -5.24 15.87
N LEU A 183 -11.74 -6.03 14.93
CA LEU A 183 -10.58 -6.91 15.08
C LEU A 183 -9.30 -6.28 14.51
N THR A 184 -9.40 -5.14 13.83
CA THR A 184 -8.26 -4.42 13.24
C THR A 184 -7.09 -4.22 14.22
N PRO A 185 -7.29 -3.72 15.47
CA PRO A 185 -6.18 -3.56 16.42
C PRO A 185 -5.57 -4.88 16.90
N ASP A 186 -6.37 -5.95 17.02
CA ASP A 186 -5.84 -7.29 17.38
C ASP A 186 -4.99 -7.87 16.25
N ILE A 187 -5.44 -7.71 14.99
CA ILE A 187 -4.70 -8.16 13.80
C ILE A 187 -3.38 -7.40 13.68
N VAL A 188 -3.37 -6.08 13.95
CA VAL A 188 -2.13 -5.29 14.05
C VAL A 188 -1.19 -5.84 15.13
N ASN A 189 -1.70 -6.18 16.31
CA ASN A 189 -0.88 -6.72 17.40
C ASN A 189 -0.30 -8.11 17.08
N GLU A 190 -1.08 -8.99 16.44
CA GLU A 190 -0.60 -10.30 16.00
C GLU A 190 0.39 -10.18 14.84
N LEU A 191 0.12 -9.32 13.85
CA LEU A 191 1.09 -8.97 12.78
C LEU A 191 2.40 -8.44 13.35
N ASN A 192 2.36 -7.53 14.33
CA ASN A 192 3.55 -7.01 15.01
C ASN A 192 4.36 -8.10 15.74
N THR A 193 3.73 -9.23 16.07
CA THR A 193 4.37 -10.41 16.68
C THR A 193 4.95 -11.35 15.63
N LEU A 194 4.28 -11.52 14.48
CA LEU A 194 4.72 -12.38 13.37
C LEU A 194 5.76 -11.73 12.44
N ILE A 195 5.72 -10.40 12.30
CA ILE A 195 6.65 -9.58 11.52
C ILE A 195 6.92 -8.26 12.27
N PRO A 196 7.86 -8.24 13.24
CA PRO A 196 8.21 -7.02 13.97
C PRO A 196 8.94 -5.98 13.11
N ALA A 197 9.60 -6.42 12.03
CA ALA A 197 10.27 -5.57 11.04
C ALA A 197 10.23 -6.25 9.66
N ALA A 198 10.13 -5.45 8.58
CA ALA A 198 10.22 -5.92 7.19
C ALA A 198 11.55 -5.48 6.55
N THR A 199 12.02 -6.27 5.57
CA THR A 199 13.21 -5.94 4.80
C THR A 199 12.86 -4.95 3.68
N LEU A 200 13.61 -3.84 3.59
CA LEU A 200 13.35 -2.80 2.58
C LEU A 200 13.76 -3.18 1.16
N SER A 201 14.87 -3.89 1.00
CA SER A 201 15.41 -4.23 -0.32
C SER A 201 14.91 -5.61 -0.78
N PRO A 202 14.16 -5.71 -1.89
CA PRO A 202 13.81 -7.00 -2.47
C PRO A 202 15.06 -7.76 -2.93
N PRO A 203 15.07 -9.11 -2.84
CA PRO A 203 16.20 -9.93 -3.28
C PRO A 203 16.35 -9.93 -4.80
N ALA A 204 17.55 -10.32 -5.28
CA ALA A 204 17.82 -10.41 -6.71
C ALA A 204 16.86 -11.38 -7.41
N GLY A 205 16.27 -10.95 -8.53
CA GLY A 205 15.27 -11.73 -9.27
C GLY A 205 13.83 -11.64 -8.74
N TRP A 206 13.57 -10.88 -7.67
CA TRP A 206 12.20 -10.60 -7.22
C TRP A 206 11.45 -9.69 -8.19
N GLU A 207 10.19 -10.02 -8.45
CA GLU A 207 9.22 -9.22 -9.21
C GLU A 207 7.94 -9.04 -8.35
N PRO A 208 7.23 -7.90 -8.43
CA PRO A 208 5.99 -7.68 -7.67
C PRO A 208 4.94 -8.75 -7.91
N ARG A 209 4.24 -9.16 -6.84
CA ARG A 209 3.21 -10.21 -6.83
C ARG A 209 2.22 -10.09 -7.99
N GLN A 210 1.71 -8.87 -8.22
CA GLN A 210 0.73 -8.55 -9.26
C GLN A 210 1.27 -8.82 -10.69
N LEU A 211 2.57 -8.62 -10.92
CA LEU A 211 3.21 -8.92 -12.22
C LEU A 211 3.40 -10.43 -12.41
N ARG A 212 3.74 -11.16 -11.34
CA ARG A 212 3.86 -12.62 -11.34
C ARG A 212 2.50 -13.27 -11.59
N GLU A 213 1.45 -12.77 -10.95
CA GLU A 213 0.06 -13.20 -11.14
C GLU A 213 -0.47 -12.88 -12.55
N ALA A 214 -0.26 -11.67 -13.06
CA ALA A 214 -0.65 -11.32 -14.43
C ALA A 214 0.03 -12.22 -15.48
N ARG A 215 1.32 -12.54 -15.29
CA ARG A 215 2.04 -13.49 -16.14
C ARG A 215 1.50 -14.92 -16.01
N ALA A 216 1.15 -15.37 -14.80
CA ALA A 216 0.56 -16.68 -14.57
C ALA A 216 -0.83 -16.81 -15.22
N GLN A 217 -1.66 -15.76 -15.16
CA GLN A 217 -2.97 -15.71 -15.84
C GLN A 217 -2.82 -15.77 -17.37
N GLN A 218 -1.86 -15.04 -17.94
CA GLN A 218 -1.54 -15.10 -19.37
C GLN A 218 -1.04 -16.50 -19.78
N ALA A 219 -0.18 -17.13 -18.98
CA ALA A 219 0.30 -18.49 -19.22
C ALA A 219 -0.83 -19.53 -19.14
N ALA A 220 -1.76 -19.40 -18.19
CA ALA A 220 -2.92 -20.28 -18.08
C ALA A 220 -3.85 -20.18 -19.30
N GLN A 221 -4.08 -18.98 -19.82
CA GLN A 221 -4.86 -18.76 -21.05
C GLN A 221 -4.21 -19.40 -22.28
N GLN A 222 -2.88 -19.36 -22.38
CA GLN A 222 -2.14 -20.01 -23.48
C GLN A 222 -2.08 -21.53 -23.32
N GLY A 223 -1.93 -22.05 -22.10
CA GLY A 223 -1.97 -23.48 -21.80
C GLY A 223 -3.33 -24.13 -22.12
N ALA A 224 -4.43 -23.42 -21.85
CA ALA A 224 -5.79 -23.88 -22.18
C ALA A 224 -6.00 -24.08 -23.68
N ALA A 225 -5.30 -23.33 -24.55
CA ALA A 225 -5.35 -23.50 -26.00
C ALA A 225 -4.53 -24.69 -26.54
N ALA A 226 -3.59 -25.22 -25.74
CA ALA A 226 -2.78 -26.39 -26.11
C ALA A 226 -3.38 -27.73 -25.65
N GLY A 227 -4.28 -27.72 -24.65
CA GLY A 227 -4.86 -28.92 -24.05
C GLY A 227 -5.96 -29.63 -24.85
N THR A 228 -6.38 -29.07 -26.00
CA THR A 228 -7.55 -29.56 -26.78
C THR A 228 -7.19 -30.15 -28.14
N ALA A 229 -5.92 -30.46 -28.41
CA ALA A 229 -5.55 -31.31 -29.53
C ALA A 229 -6.02 -32.76 -29.24
N PRO A 230 -7.03 -33.30 -29.95
CA PRO A 230 -7.49 -34.67 -29.70
C PRO A 230 -6.37 -35.64 -30.07
N ALA A 231 -6.05 -36.57 -29.16
CA ALA A 231 -5.07 -37.62 -29.40
C ALA A 231 -5.52 -38.43 -30.64
N ARG A 232 -4.79 -38.26 -31.75
CA ARG A 232 -5.10 -38.92 -33.03
C ARG A 232 -5.07 -40.44 -32.80
N PRO A 233 -6.16 -41.19 -33.02
CA PRO A 233 -6.18 -42.62 -32.74
C PRO A 233 -5.05 -43.35 -33.44
N ALA A 234 -4.30 -44.17 -32.71
CA ALA A 234 -3.28 -45.02 -33.29
C ALA A 234 -3.95 -46.05 -34.20
N THR A 235 -3.65 -46.00 -35.50
CA THR A 235 -4.16 -46.97 -36.47
C THR A 235 -3.70 -48.38 -36.07
N PRO A 236 -4.60 -49.37 -35.92
CA PRO A 236 -4.19 -50.74 -35.65
C PRO A 236 -3.28 -51.28 -36.77
N ALA A 237 -2.20 -51.96 -36.40
CA ALA A 237 -1.39 -52.68 -37.37
C ALA A 237 -2.20 -53.82 -37.99
N GLY A 238 -2.29 -53.85 -39.32
CA GLY A 238 -2.95 -54.93 -40.06
C GLY A 238 -2.18 -56.25 -39.95
N PRO A 239 -2.84 -57.41 -40.15
CA PRO A 239 -2.19 -58.71 -40.04
C PRO A 239 -1.03 -58.87 -41.03
N GLN A 240 0.06 -59.46 -40.54
CA GLN A 240 1.25 -59.81 -41.31
C GLN A 240 0.91 -60.89 -42.35
N PRO A 241 1.17 -60.66 -43.66
CA PRO A 241 1.06 -61.72 -44.66
C PRO A 241 2.25 -62.67 -44.55
N ASP A 242 1.96 -63.96 -44.45
CA ASP A 242 2.95 -65.04 -44.40
C ASP A 242 3.24 -65.57 -45.82
N SER A 243 4.39 -66.25 -45.99
CA SER A 243 4.67 -67.24 -47.04
C SER A 243 4.58 -66.79 -48.52
N ARG A 244 5.71 -66.32 -49.09
CA ARG A 244 6.55 -67.14 -49.99
C ARG A 244 7.86 -66.49 -50.43
#